data_AF-A0A523ZUW2-F1
#
_entry.id   AF-A0A523ZUW2-F1
#
_cell.length_a   1.000
_cell.length_b   1.000
_cell.length_c   1.000
_cell.angle_alpha   90.00
_cell.angle_beta   90.00
_cell.angle_gamma   90.00
#
_symmetry.space_group_name_H-M   'P 1'
#
loop_
_entity.id
_entity.type
_entity.pdbx_description
1 polymer ?
#
loop_
_entity_poly.entity_id
_entity_poly.type
_entity_poly.pdbx_seq_one_letter_code
_entity_poly.pdbx_strand_id
1 'polypeptide(L)'
;MPKPTEKESERILVLCVDRDDDLGVKGGIKTPVLGRKENLDAAVSLALRDPEEPDANAMFEAVRIYDHLKEGSKTSENHQIATIAGSELGGVGADRKLVSE
;
A
#
# COMPACT_ATOMS: atom_id res chain seq x y z
N MET A 1 17.70 9.35 -39.36
CA MET A 1 17.72 8.13 -38.52
C MET A 1 16.86 8.40 -37.29
N PRO A 2 15.81 7.60 -37.02
CA PRO A 2 15.07 7.75 -35.77
C PRO A 2 15.96 7.28 -34.61
N LYS A 3 15.93 8.03 -33.50
CA LYS A 3 16.67 7.71 -32.27
C LYS A 3 16.14 6.40 -31.68
N PRO A 4 16.99 5.56 -31.03
CA PRO A 4 16.49 4.41 -30.30
C PRO A 4 15.64 4.93 -29.14
N THR A 5 14.35 4.59 -29.15
CA THR A 5 13.44 4.82 -28.04
C THR A 5 13.91 3.96 -26.88
N GLU A 6 14.39 4.58 -25.80
CA GLU A 6 14.62 3.90 -24.53
C GLU A 6 13.33 3.16 -24.15
N LYS A 7 13.46 1.87 -23.89
CA LYS A 7 12.35 1.01 -23.50
C LYS A 7 11.80 1.55 -22.18
N GLU A 8 10.59 2.12 -22.18
CA GLU A 8 9.97 2.64 -20.96
C GLU A 8 9.95 1.54 -19.90
N SER A 9 10.54 1.81 -18.74
CA SER A 9 10.46 0.91 -17.59
C SER A 9 9.01 0.83 -17.14
N GLU A 10 8.38 -0.34 -17.21
CA GLU A 10 7.03 -0.52 -16.66
C GLU A 10 7.07 -0.27 -15.14
N ARG A 11 6.13 0.54 -14.65
CA ARG A 11 6.03 0.92 -13.23
C ARG A 11 4.73 0.36 -12.67
N ILE A 12 4.84 -0.47 -11.65
CA ILE A 12 3.70 -1.10 -10.99
C ILE A 12 3.68 -0.66 -9.53
N LEU A 13 2.54 -0.14 -9.09
CA LEU A 13 2.27 0.18 -7.69
C LEU A 13 1.22 -0.79 -7.16
N VAL A 14 1.57 -1.50 -6.08
CA VAL A 14 0.60 -2.22 -5.26
C VAL A 14 0.10 -1.25 -4.19
N LEU A 15 -1.19 -0.94 -4.22
CA LEU A 15 -1.81 0.01 -3.30
C LEU A 15 -2.83 -0.73 -2.41
N CYS A 16 -2.60 -0.71 -1.10
CA CYS A 16 -3.60 -1.09 -0.11
C CYS A 16 -4.37 0.16 0.35
N VAL A 17 -5.68 0.03 0.50
CA VAL A 17 -6.56 1.14 0.85
C VAL A 17 -7.41 0.74 2.04
N ASP A 18 -7.09 1.31 3.20
CA ASP A 18 -7.93 1.31 4.39
C ASP A 18 -8.88 2.53 4.26
N ARG A 19 -10.19 2.32 4.30
CA ARG A 19 -11.14 3.41 4.03
C ARG A 19 -11.54 4.14 5.29
N ASP A 20 -11.66 3.42 6.39
CA ASP A 20 -12.14 3.87 7.69
C ASP A 20 -11.02 4.25 8.67
N ASP A 21 -9.78 4.30 8.21
CA ASP A 21 -8.61 4.76 8.95
C ASP A 21 -8.33 3.91 10.20
N ASP A 22 -8.61 2.61 10.14
CA ASP A 22 -8.32 1.68 11.22
C ASP A 22 -6.80 1.56 11.46
N LEU A 23 -5.97 1.73 10.42
CA LEU A 23 -4.52 1.90 10.58
C LEU A 23 -4.16 3.09 11.47
N GLY A 24 -4.82 4.24 11.28
CA GLY A 24 -4.57 5.46 12.04
C GLY A 24 -5.14 5.39 13.45
N VAL A 25 -6.41 5.01 13.55
CA VAL A 25 -7.21 5.02 14.79
C VAL A 25 -6.79 3.88 15.72
N LYS A 26 -6.77 2.65 15.21
CA LYS A 26 -6.41 1.46 15.99
C LYS A 26 -4.91 1.22 15.96
N GLY A 27 -4.24 1.39 14.82
CA GLY A 27 -2.80 1.12 14.70
C GLY A 27 -1.88 2.24 15.20
N GLY A 28 -2.32 3.50 15.15
CA GLY A 28 -1.44 4.67 15.37
C GLY A 28 -0.45 4.90 14.23
N ILE A 29 -0.72 4.35 13.05
CA ILE A 29 0.15 4.37 11.88
C ILE A 29 -0.25 5.56 10.99
N LYS A 30 0.73 6.33 10.52
CA LYS A 30 0.48 7.45 9.60
C LYS A 30 0.59 7.00 8.15
N THR A 31 -0.39 7.36 7.33
CA THR A 31 -0.36 7.17 5.88
C THR A 31 0.16 8.42 5.16
N PRO A 32 0.69 8.28 3.92
CA PRO A 32 0.92 7.03 3.20
C PRO A 32 2.10 6.22 3.77
N VAL A 33 1.93 4.90 3.91
CA VAL A 33 3.00 3.97 4.29
C VAL A 33 3.68 3.46 3.03
N LEU A 34 4.91 3.91 2.77
CA LEU A 34 5.65 3.56 1.56
C LEU A 34 6.71 2.49 1.84
N GLY A 35 6.77 1.48 0.97
CA GLY A 35 7.83 0.46 1.00
C GLY A 35 7.42 -0.84 1.67
N ARG A 36 8.04 -1.94 1.23
CA ARG A 36 7.64 -3.30 1.64
C ARG A 36 7.79 -3.51 3.14
N LYS A 37 8.91 -3.05 3.72
CA LYS A 37 9.20 -3.26 5.13
C LYS A 37 8.23 -2.48 6.00
N GLU A 38 8.02 -1.22 5.66
CA GLU A 38 7.14 -0.29 6.37
C GLU A 38 5.69 -0.81 6.36
N ASN A 39 5.23 -1.36 5.24
CA ASN A 39 3.92 -2.00 5.14
C ASN A 39 3.84 -3.28 5.99
N LEU A 40 4.88 -4.11 5.99
CA LEU A 40 4.90 -5.31 6.83
C LEU A 40 4.90 -4.97 8.33
N ASP A 41 5.72 -4.00 8.75
CA ASP A 41 5.82 -3.56 10.14
C ASP A 41 4.48 -2.95 10.61
N ALA A 42 3.83 -2.15 9.75
CA ALA A 42 2.51 -1.59 10.00
C ALA A 42 1.43 -2.69 10.15
N ALA A 43 1.40 -3.67 9.25
CA ALA A 43 0.47 -4.80 9.32
C ALA A 43 0.65 -5.63 10.59
N VAL A 44 1.89 -5.92 10.97
CA VAL A 44 2.22 -6.64 12.22
C VAL A 44 1.78 -5.82 13.43
N SER A 45 2.05 -4.51 13.44
CA SER A 45 1.65 -3.63 14.54
C SER A 45 0.13 -3.58 14.71
N LEU A 46 -0.62 -3.53 13.60
CA LEU A 46 -2.08 -3.53 13.63
C LEU A 46 -2.61 -4.87 14.15
N ALA A 47 -2.15 -5.99 13.60
CA ALA A 47 -2.58 -7.33 14.03
C ALA A 47 -2.24 -7.64 15.48
N LEU A 48 -1.14 -7.11 16.02
CA LEU A 48 -0.78 -7.26 17.44
C LEU A 48 -1.68 -6.42 18.36
N ARG A 49 -2.19 -5.29 17.86
CA ARG A 49 -3.03 -4.38 18.63
C ARG A 49 -4.50 -4.74 18.57
N ASP A 50 -4.97 -5.14 17.40
CA ASP A 50 -6.32 -5.64 17.16
C ASP A 50 -6.25 -6.83 16.19
N PRO A 51 -6.22 -8.07 16.71
CA PRO A 51 -6.17 -9.28 15.87
C PRO A 51 -7.44 -9.52 15.04
N GLU A 52 -8.56 -8.86 15.38
CA GLU A 52 -9.82 -9.00 14.65
C GLU A 52 -9.92 -8.02 13.47
N GLU A 53 -8.97 -7.09 13.36
CA GLU A 53 -8.94 -6.07 12.31
C GLU A 53 -8.63 -6.67 10.92
N PRO A 54 -9.58 -6.67 9.96
CA PRO A 54 -9.34 -7.19 8.61
C PRO A 54 -8.26 -6.45 7.83
N ASP A 55 -8.00 -5.17 8.09
CA ASP A 55 -7.03 -4.38 7.31
C ASP A 55 -5.60 -4.89 7.40
N ALA A 56 -5.21 -5.51 8.52
CA ALA A 56 -3.90 -6.15 8.63
C ALA A 56 -3.71 -7.25 7.56
N ASN A 57 -4.78 -8.02 7.27
CA ASN A 57 -4.75 -9.05 6.25
C ASN A 57 -4.65 -8.47 4.83
N ALA A 58 -5.30 -7.34 4.57
CA ALA A 58 -5.18 -6.65 3.29
C ALA A 58 -3.73 -6.18 3.03
N MET A 59 -3.07 -5.65 4.06
CA MET A 59 -1.66 -5.25 3.97
C MET A 59 -0.72 -6.44 3.76
N PHE A 60 -0.95 -7.57 4.45
CA PHE A 60 -0.17 -8.79 4.22
C PHE A 60 -0.30 -9.30 2.78
N GLU A 61 -1.51 -9.25 2.22
CA GLU A 61 -1.73 -9.62 0.82
C GLU A 61 -1.04 -8.65 -0.15
N ALA A 62 -1.06 -7.34 0.13
CA ALA A 62 -0.34 -6.36 -0.66
C ALA A 62 1.18 -6.63 -0.68
N VAL A 63 1.76 -6.99 0.48
CA VAL A 63 3.18 -7.41 0.56
C VAL A 63 3.43 -8.68 -0.25
N ARG A 64 2.54 -9.68 -0.16
CA ARG A 64 2.67 -10.92 -0.93
C ARG A 64 2.64 -10.68 -2.43
N ILE A 65 1.71 -9.84 -2.91
CA ILE A 65 1.60 -9.44 -4.32
C ILE A 65 2.86 -8.71 -4.77
N TYR A 66 3.35 -7.74 -3.98
CA TYR A 66 4.58 -7.02 -4.25
C TYR A 66 5.78 -7.97 -4.42
N ASP A 67 5.91 -8.95 -3.53
CA ASP A 67 7.00 -9.93 -3.59
C ASP A 67 6.92 -10.81 -4.84
N HIS A 68 5.73 -11.31 -5.18
CA HIS A 68 5.53 -12.11 -6.39
C HIS A 68 5.86 -11.34 -7.66
N LEU A 69 5.44 -10.07 -7.74
CA LEU A 69 5.75 -9.19 -8.86
C LEU A 69 7.27 -8.95 -8.98
N LYS A 70 7.94 -8.74 -7.84
CA LYS A 70 9.39 -8.52 -7.79
C LYS A 70 10.20 -9.77 -8.15
N GLU A 71 9.72 -10.96 -7.79
CA GLU A 71 10.34 -12.24 -8.16
C GLU A 71 10.16 -12.58 -9.64
N GLY A 72 8.99 -12.27 -10.22
CA GLY A 72 8.69 -12.48 -11.64
C GLY A 72 9.28 -11.40 -12.58
N SER A 73 9.81 -10.33 -12.00
CA SER A 73 10.25 -9.12 -12.69
C SER A 73 11.47 -9.33 -13.59
N LYS A 74 11.41 -8.82 -14.82
CA LYS A 74 12.58 -8.54 -15.66
C LYS A 74 13.24 -7.25 -15.17
N THR A 75 14.56 -7.12 -15.39
CA THR A 75 15.44 -6.04 -14.91
C THR A 75 15.01 -4.58 -15.20
N SER A 76 13.92 -4.37 -15.94
CA SER A 76 13.40 -3.05 -16.32
C SER A 76 12.06 -2.70 -15.69
N GLU A 77 11.50 -3.53 -14.80
CA GLU A 77 10.23 -3.24 -14.12
C GLU A 77 10.46 -2.66 -12.72
N ASN A 78 9.89 -1.49 -12.45
CA ASN A 78 9.97 -0.83 -11.16
C ASN A 78 8.70 -1.11 -10.36
N HIS A 79 8.85 -1.77 -9.22
CA HIS A 79 7.76 -2.14 -8.34
C HIS A 79 7.79 -1.31 -7.06
N GLN A 80 6.64 -0.76 -6.67
CA GLN A 80 6.44 -0.06 -5.41
C GLN A 80 5.22 -0.62 -4.69
N ILE A 81 5.20 -0.51 -3.36
CA ILE A 81 4.03 -0.77 -2.52
C ILE A 81 3.75 0.46 -1.65
N ALA A 82 2.47 0.76 -1.48
CA ALA A 82 1.98 1.81 -0.60
C ALA A 82 0.69 1.37 0.11
N THR A 83 0.46 1.89 1.32
CA THR A 83 -0.85 1.84 1.98
C THR A 83 -1.32 3.25 2.27
N ILE A 84 -2.56 3.56 1.93
CA ILE A 84 -3.24 4.82 2.25
C ILE A 84 -4.46 4.54 3.12
N ALA A 85 -4.81 5.53 3.94
CA ALA A 85 -5.96 5.46 4.84
C ALA A 85 -6.92 6.63 4.61
N GLY A 86 -8.20 6.33 4.66
CA GLY A 86 -9.28 7.30 4.60
C GLY A 86 -9.52 7.95 5.96
N SER A 87 -10.76 8.00 6.43
CA SER A 87 -11.11 8.71 7.68
C SER A 87 -12.10 7.89 8.49
N GLU A 88 -11.91 7.87 9.82
CA GLU A 88 -12.80 7.24 10.81
C GLU A 88 -14.26 7.68 10.69
N LEU A 89 -14.49 8.91 10.23
CA LEU A 89 -15.84 9.46 10.05
C LEU A 89 -16.60 8.83 8.87
N GLY A 90 -15.91 8.08 8.01
CA GLY A 90 -16.48 7.42 6.84
C GLY A 90 -17.11 8.38 5.82
N GLY A 91 -17.94 7.81 4.95
CA GLY A 91 -18.72 8.55 3.95
C GLY A 91 -17.86 9.39 2.98
N VAL A 92 -18.44 10.48 2.47
CA VAL A 92 -17.76 11.35 1.48
C VAL A 92 -16.49 11.99 2.05
N GLY A 93 -16.39 12.13 3.39
CA GLY A 93 -15.20 12.64 4.06
C GLY A 93 -14.00 11.72 3.91
N ALA A 94 -14.19 10.41 4.14
CA ALA A 94 -13.16 9.40 3.91
C ALA A 94 -12.72 9.36 2.45
N ASP A 95 -13.68 9.37 1.53
CA ASP A 95 -13.38 9.32 0.08
C ASP A 95 -12.57 10.56 -0.37
N ARG A 96 -12.82 11.74 0.23
CA ARG A 96 -12.03 12.96 -0.05
C ARG A 96 -10.60 12.90 0.48
N LYS A 97 -10.38 12.31 1.66
CA LYS A 97 -9.04 12.16 2.22
C LYS A 97 -8.20 11.20 1.37
N LEU A 98 -8.80 10.09 0.94
CA LEU A 98 -8.14 9.15 0.01
C LEU A 98 -7.67 9.80 -1.29
N VAL A 99 -8.38 10.81 -1.79
CA VAL A 99 -7.98 11.56 -3.01
C VAL A 99 -6.81 12.52 -2.75
N SER A 100 -6.58 12.94 -1.51
CA SER A 100 -5.51 13.88 -1.14
C SER A 100 -4.18 13.21 -0.74
N GLU A 101 -4.20 11.90 -0.50
CA GLU A 101 -3.01 11.07 -0.25
C GLU A 101 -2.26 10.77 -1.55
#